data_AF-A0A261F0F0-F1
#
_entry.id   AF-A0A261F0F0-F1
#
_cell.length_a   1.000
_cell.length_b   1.000
_cell.length_c   1.000
_cell.angle_alpha   90.00
_cell.angle_beta   90.00
_cell.angle_gamma   90.00
#
_symmetry.space_group_name_H-M   'P 1'
#
loop_
_entity.id
_entity.type
_entity.pdbx_description
1 polymer ?
#
loop_
_entity_poly.entity_id
_entity_poly.type
_entity_poly.pdbx_seq_one_letter_code
_entity_poly.pdbx_strand_id
1 'polypeptide(L)'
;MAILSPERTYIRPAAVAGSFYPADRFVLRERVQREIRSATTAVVTMATEGIVHPTIPKAIIVPHAGYTYSGSTAALAYALLERGRGEVTRAVIVGPTHRVAVRGVACCNASAFDTPLGAMTVDRDAEQYALDHAPAMIVNDDTHRQEHAVEVQLPFVRETLGNVEIVPLNAGDATPREVGDVLRALWGGPETVIIISSDLSHYYPHEKARHLDDQTIGRICECNLPINPDQACGAIPVNGLLDVCIEKGLHPVLLGRATSGDDNEVSVAGEPRVPIADTNEAVVGYASFAIWEAPHDGGADNAGSASARACATMAPMRTCATGSFSPGSDDENDTKDPPAVSSDEMPAIGAPSSAASHAQPAPHPHAIRTPVQAVRDALARQNAQRAQRPTGLAGLVKHTEEYAHLADDPETYASDPATNTTGMIPLDAGNDLLVVARNAIARELNRPPVGEPSNTTSKWLDRKAATFVTLTENERLRGCIGTLHARESLRDDVARHAVDAAFNDPRFAPVQNEEYPMLHIEVSVLSEPERIEGVHSRGDLLDRLHPYSDGLVLRYGPHLATYLPQVWEQLSDPRDFVTHLLLKAGLPGDFWDEGIVAERYSVITFSEPEK
;
A
#
# COMPACT_ATOMS: atom_id res chain seq x y z
N MET A 1 34.17 9.89 -2.44
CA MET A 1 33.11 10.90 -2.59
C MET A 1 32.31 10.53 -3.81
N ALA A 2 31.02 10.25 -3.65
CA ALA A 2 30.10 10.28 -4.79
C ALA A 2 29.90 11.75 -5.13
N ILE A 3 30.14 12.13 -6.38
CA ILE A 3 30.04 13.52 -6.83
C ILE A 3 28.77 13.63 -7.68
N LEU A 4 27.88 14.54 -7.31
CA LEU A 4 26.68 14.81 -8.11
C LEU A 4 27.07 15.38 -9.46
N SER A 5 26.38 14.95 -10.52
CA SER A 5 26.64 15.46 -11.87
C SER A 5 26.40 16.99 -11.92
N PRO A 6 27.38 17.82 -12.33
CA PRO A 6 27.25 19.29 -12.25
C PRO A 6 26.13 19.84 -13.15
N GLU A 7 25.78 19.13 -14.22
CA GLU A 7 24.66 19.45 -15.11
C GLU A 7 23.48 18.47 -14.94
N ARG A 8 22.89 18.39 -13.73
CA ARG A 8 21.58 17.75 -13.60
C ARG A 8 20.54 18.54 -14.40
N THR A 9 20.12 18.00 -15.55
CA THR A 9 19.02 18.51 -16.39
C THR A 9 17.91 17.48 -16.60
N TYR A 10 18.13 16.24 -16.18
CA TYR A 10 17.18 15.14 -16.27
C TYR A 10 16.04 15.31 -15.26
N ILE A 11 14.80 15.32 -15.75
CA ILE A 11 13.59 15.24 -14.92
C ILE A 11 13.17 13.77 -14.89
N ARG A 12 13.05 13.18 -13.69
CA ARG A 12 12.51 11.83 -13.54
C ARG A 12 11.01 11.87 -13.86
N PRO A 13 10.50 11.10 -14.84
CA PRO A 13 9.08 11.03 -15.13
C PRO A 13 8.30 10.41 -13.96
N ALA A 14 6.99 10.64 -13.90
CA ALA A 14 6.11 9.85 -13.04
C ALA A 14 6.05 8.39 -13.52
N ALA A 15 6.31 7.43 -12.63
CA ALA A 15 6.36 6.01 -12.91
C ALA A 15 5.02 5.30 -12.61
N VAL A 16 4.18 5.86 -11.73
CA VAL A 16 2.91 5.24 -11.30
C VAL A 16 1.67 6.16 -11.44
N ALA A 17 1.82 7.27 -12.17
CA ALA A 17 0.68 8.07 -12.61
C ALA A 17 -0.23 7.26 -13.54
N GLY A 18 -1.49 7.06 -13.14
CA GLY A 18 -2.48 6.23 -13.83
C GLY A 18 -2.78 4.91 -13.13
N SER A 19 -1.90 4.42 -12.25
CA SER A 19 -2.10 3.17 -11.49
C SER A 19 -2.25 3.41 -9.98
N PHE A 20 -1.30 4.13 -9.35
CA PHE A 20 -1.37 4.42 -7.91
C PHE A 20 -2.20 5.68 -7.61
N TYR A 21 -2.24 6.62 -8.55
CA TYR A 21 -3.03 7.84 -8.46
C TYR A 21 -3.42 8.34 -9.86
N PRO A 22 -4.48 9.16 -10.03
CA PRO A 22 -4.95 9.57 -11.35
C PRO A 22 -3.88 10.27 -12.21
N ALA A 23 -3.76 9.87 -13.47
CA ALA A 23 -2.87 10.52 -14.44
C ALA A 23 -3.39 11.89 -14.93
N ASP A 24 -4.71 12.13 -14.87
CA ASP A 24 -5.27 13.44 -15.20
C ASP A 24 -5.04 14.45 -14.08
N ARG A 25 -4.53 15.63 -14.43
CA ARG A 25 -4.19 16.72 -13.51
C ARG A 25 -5.36 17.21 -12.68
N PHE A 26 -6.55 17.33 -13.26
CA PHE A 26 -7.73 17.87 -12.58
C PHE A 26 -8.34 16.82 -11.65
N VAL A 27 -8.41 15.56 -12.08
CA VAL A 27 -8.86 14.44 -11.26
C VAL A 27 -7.91 14.19 -10.08
N LEU A 28 -6.59 14.22 -10.31
CA LEU A 28 -5.59 14.07 -9.25
C LEU A 28 -5.71 15.18 -8.20
N ARG A 29 -5.79 16.44 -8.63
CA ARG A 29 -5.99 17.58 -7.73
C ARG A 29 -7.27 17.45 -6.93
N GLU A 30 -8.39 17.11 -7.58
CA GLU A 30 -9.68 16.96 -6.89
C GLU A 30 -9.63 15.83 -5.85
N ARG A 31 -9.04 14.67 -6.18
CA ARG A 31 -8.82 13.55 -5.25
C ARG A 31 -8.01 14.02 -4.03
N VAL A 32 -6.79 14.53 -4.24
CA VAL A 32 -5.89 14.94 -3.15
C VAL A 32 -6.53 16.01 -2.25
N GLN A 33 -7.11 17.06 -2.85
CA GLN A 33 -7.78 18.11 -2.08
C GLN A 33 -9.04 17.61 -1.35
N ARG A 34 -9.75 16.61 -1.88
CA ARG A 34 -10.89 16.00 -1.18
C ARG A 34 -10.43 15.21 0.04
N GLU A 35 -9.39 14.39 -0.08
CA GLU A 35 -8.85 13.65 1.05
C GLU A 35 -8.36 14.61 2.15
N ILE A 36 -7.59 15.65 1.79
CA ILE A 36 -7.12 16.68 2.73
C ILE A 36 -8.30 17.35 3.44
N ARG A 37 -9.32 17.85 2.71
CA ARG A 37 -10.50 18.50 3.31
C ARG A 37 -11.28 17.58 4.25
N SER A 38 -11.33 16.28 3.95
CA SER A 38 -11.95 15.27 4.84
C SER A 38 -11.14 15.17 6.14
N ALA A 39 -9.83 14.98 6.01
CA ALA A 39 -8.88 14.89 7.12
C ALA A 39 -8.81 16.15 7.99
N THR A 40 -8.96 17.36 7.43
CA THR A 40 -8.97 18.63 8.19
C THR A 40 -9.97 18.61 9.33
N THR A 41 -11.15 17.99 9.13
CA THR A 41 -12.19 17.91 10.17
C THR A 41 -11.74 17.06 11.36
N ALA A 42 -11.14 15.89 11.09
CA ALA A 42 -10.58 15.04 12.14
C ALA A 42 -9.43 15.75 12.87
N VAL A 43 -8.48 16.33 12.12
CA VAL A 43 -7.32 17.04 12.66
C VAL A 43 -7.70 18.23 13.56
N VAL A 44 -8.76 18.98 13.22
CA VAL A 44 -9.27 20.07 14.07
C VAL A 44 -9.86 19.55 15.38
N THR A 45 -10.59 18.44 15.35
CA THR A 45 -11.08 17.78 16.57
C THR A 45 -9.92 17.31 17.45
N MET A 46 -8.96 16.58 16.88
CA MET A 46 -7.77 16.09 17.58
C MET A 46 -6.95 17.23 18.20
N ALA A 47 -6.86 18.40 17.55
CA ALA A 47 -6.18 19.57 18.08
C ALA A 47 -6.96 20.21 19.25
N THR A 48 -8.29 20.20 19.17
CA THR A 48 -9.17 20.70 20.24
C THR A 48 -9.13 19.81 21.48
N GLU A 49 -8.92 18.50 21.29
CA GLU A 49 -8.79 17.49 22.34
C GLU A 49 -7.35 17.36 22.88
N GLY A 50 -6.40 18.12 22.31
CA GLY A 50 -4.99 18.13 22.74
C GLY A 50 -4.19 16.89 22.32
N ILE A 51 -4.71 16.08 21.39
CA ILE A 51 -4.03 14.89 20.85
C ILE A 51 -2.89 15.30 19.90
N VAL A 52 -3.10 16.35 19.09
CA VAL A 52 -2.09 16.88 18.17
C VAL A 52 -1.70 18.31 18.52
N HIS A 53 -0.41 18.64 18.39
CA HIS A 53 0.09 19.97 18.68
C HIS A 53 -0.38 20.98 17.61
N PRO A 54 -0.63 22.27 17.94
CA PRO A 54 -1.13 23.27 16.98
C PRO A 54 -0.10 23.76 15.95
N THR A 55 1.20 23.52 16.15
CA THR A 55 2.24 23.89 15.18
C THR A 55 2.38 22.87 14.04
N ILE A 56 3.31 23.12 13.12
CA ILE A 56 3.68 22.24 12.01
C ILE A 56 4.44 21.03 12.57
N PRO A 57 4.10 19.78 12.19
CA PRO A 57 4.94 18.62 12.46
C PRO A 57 6.33 18.76 11.84
N LYS A 58 7.37 18.35 12.57
CA LYS A 58 8.75 18.27 12.06
C LYS A 58 8.95 17.05 11.16
N ALA A 59 8.30 15.94 11.51
CA ALA A 59 8.29 14.73 10.70
C ALA A 59 6.90 14.09 10.65
N ILE A 60 6.61 13.35 9.59
CA ILE A 60 5.41 12.51 9.45
C ILE A 60 5.80 11.12 8.95
N ILE A 61 4.98 10.11 9.28
CA ILE A 61 5.05 8.78 8.70
C ILE A 61 3.70 8.53 7.99
N VAL A 62 3.73 8.16 6.72
CA VAL A 62 2.54 8.04 5.86
C VAL A 62 2.62 6.87 4.87
N PRO A 63 1.47 6.27 4.50
CA PRO A 63 1.41 5.13 3.57
C PRO A 63 1.74 5.51 2.11
N HIS A 64 1.99 4.50 1.26
CA HIS A 64 2.27 4.65 -0.18
C HIS A 64 1.56 3.66 -1.11
N ALA A 65 0.68 2.79 -0.62
CA ALA A 65 -0.29 2.13 -1.48
C ALA A 65 -1.11 3.14 -2.31
N GLY A 66 -1.81 2.66 -3.35
CA GLY A 66 -2.61 3.51 -4.22
C GLY A 66 -3.65 4.37 -3.46
N TYR A 67 -3.90 5.58 -3.96
CA TYR A 67 -4.78 6.58 -3.31
C TYR A 67 -6.20 6.08 -3.07
N THR A 68 -6.66 5.05 -3.78
CA THR A 68 -7.95 4.36 -3.61
C THR A 68 -8.04 3.53 -2.32
N TYR A 69 -6.93 3.31 -1.62
CA TYR A 69 -6.89 2.54 -0.37
C TYR A 69 -6.32 3.36 0.80
N SER A 70 -5.18 4.01 0.59
CA SER A 70 -4.39 4.65 1.67
C SER A 70 -4.51 6.18 1.72
N GLY A 71 -5.07 6.80 0.67
CA GLY A 71 -5.05 8.25 0.48
C GLY A 71 -5.72 9.03 1.63
N SER A 72 -6.83 8.51 2.15
CA SER A 72 -7.52 9.10 3.30
C SER A 72 -6.70 9.00 4.59
N THR A 73 -5.92 7.93 4.77
CA THR A 73 -5.01 7.76 5.93
C THR A 73 -3.81 8.71 5.83
N ALA A 74 -3.16 8.79 4.65
CA ALA A 74 -2.08 9.74 4.40
C ALA A 74 -2.53 11.20 4.64
N ALA A 75 -3.75 11.54 4.22
CA ALA A 75 -4.30 12.89 4.33
C ALA A 75 -4.35 13.45 5.76
N LEU A 76 -4.42 12.61 6.80
CA LEU A 76 -4.37 13.06 8.21
C LEU A 76 -3.09 13.84 8.53
N ALA A 77 -1.93 13.32 8.13
CA ALA A 77 -0.65 13.99 8.32
C ALA A 77 -0.51 15.20 7.39
N TYR A 78 -0.94 15.07 6.13
CA TYR A 78 -0.86 16.15 5.15
C TYR A 78 -1.75 17.36 5.50
N ALA A 79 -2.93 17.15 6.10
CA ALA A 79 -3.76 18.24 6.63
C ALA A 79 -3.10 19.01 7.79
N LEU A 80 -2.17 18.40 8.54
CA LEU A 80 -1.32 19.12 9.50
C LEU A 80 -0.23 19.94 8.79
N LEU A 81 0.33 19.43 7.69
CA LEU A 81 1.37 20.13 6.92
C LEU A 81 0.87 21.39 6.19
N GLU A 82 -0.44 21.53 5.91
CA GLU A 82 -0.99 22.78 5.36
C GLU A 82 -0.63 24.03 6.19
N ARG A 83 -0.41 23.87 7.50
CA ARG A 83 0.04 24.92 8.42
C ARG A 83 1.42 25.49 8.05
N GLY A 84 2.27 24.70 7.39
CA GLY A 84 3.63 25.07 7.00
C GLY A 84 3.73 25.72 5.62
N ARG A 85 2.62 25.94 4.91
CA ARG A 85 2.63 26.56 3.58
C ARG A 85 3.23 27.97 3.65
N GLY A 86 4.39 28.14 3.01
CA GLY A 86 5.13 29.41 2.96
C GLY A 86 6.17 29.59 4.07
N GLU A 87 6.26 28.66 5.01
CA GLU A 87 7.35 28.56 6.00
C GLU A 87 8.29 27.39 5.65
N VAL A 88 7.72 26.21 5.39
CA VAL A 88 8.44 25.06 4.85
C VAL A 88 8.80 25.32 3.39
N THR A 89 10.09 25.16 3.06
CA THR A 89 10.65 25.29 1.70
C THR A 89 11.28 24.00 1.19
N ARG A 90 11.57 23.04 2.07
CA ARG A 90 12.15 21.73 1.76
C ARG A 90 11.32 20.58 2.35
N ALA A 91 11.07 19.55 1.55
CA ALA A 91 10.52 18.27 2.00
C ALA A 91 11.53 17.13 1.75
N VAL A 92 12.08 16.55 2.80
CA VAL A 92 12.92 15.34 2.72
C VAL A 92 11.99 14.13 2.74
N ILE A 93 12.02 13.30 1.71
CA ILE A 93 11.06 12.21 1.53
C ILE A 93 11.85 10.90 1.43
N VAL A 94 11.63 9.99 2.37
CA VAL A 94 12.37 8.71 2.45
C VAL A 94 11.41 7.53 2.32
N GLY A 95 11.52 6.78 1.22
CA GLY A 95 10.82 5.50 1.02
C GLY A 95 11.75 4.30 1.17
N PRO A 96 11.21 3.07 1.25
CA PRO A 96 11.97 1.84 1.07
C PRO A 96 12.34 1.59 -0.41
N THR A 97 13.14 0.57 -0.66
CA THR A 97 13.40 0.01 -1.99
C THR A 97 12.57 -1.25 -2.23
N HIS A 98 11.66 -1.23 -3.20
CA HIS A 98 10.87 -2.39 -3.62
C HIS A 98 11.44 -3.10 -4.85
N ARG A 99 12.01 -2.33 -5.80
CA ARG A 99 12.45 -2.87 -7.11
C ARG A 99 13.96 -3.11 -7.19
N VAL A 100 14.77 -2.09 -6.91
CA VAL A 100 16.24 -2.15 -7.01
C VAL A 100 16.85 -2.18 -5.62
N ALA A 101 17.54 -3.28 -5.28
CA ALA A 101 18.24 -3.40 -4.02
C ALA A 101 19.41 -2.40 -3.92
N VAL A 102 19.56 -1.77 -2.77
CA VAL A 102 20.62 -0.81 -2.46
C VAL A 102 21.25 -1.13 -1.12
N ARG A 103 22.57 -0.89 -0.97
CA ARG A 103 23.23 -0.76 0.32
C ARG A 103 23.34 0.74 0.65
N GLY A 104 22.72 1.18 1.75
CA GLY A 104 22.65 2.58 2.15
C GLY A 104 21.36 3.31 1.73
N VAL A 105 21.44 4.63 1.63
CA VAL A 105 20.32 5.54 1.30
C VAL A 105 20.62 6.23 -0.02
N ALA A 106 19.85 5.95 -1.07
CA ALA A 106 20.08 6.47 -2.40
C ALA A 106 19.31 7.77 -2.68
N CYS A 107 20.02 8.83 -3.08
CA CYS A 107 19.47 9.90 -3.93
C CYS A 107 19.72 9.60 -5.42
N CYS A 108 19.29 10.48 -6.32
CA CYS A 108 19.51 10.35 -7.76
C CYS A 108 20.00 11.66 -8.41
N ASN A 109 20.57 11.59 -9.62
CA ASN A 109 21.00 12.73 -10.44
C ASN A 109 19.84 13.51 -11.08
N ALA A 110 18.57 13.25 -10.72
CA ALA A 110 17.45 14.02 -11.23
C ALA A 110 17.50 15.48 -10.74
N SER A 111 17.14 16.42 -11.61
CA SER A 111 16.95 17.84 -11.25
C SER A 111 15.56 18.13 -10.71
N ALA A 112 14.59 17.28 -11.04
CA ALA A 112 13.20 17.37 -10.61
C ALA A 112 12.51 16.02 -10.76
N PHE A 113 11.42 15.81 -10.03
CA PHE A 113 10.49 14.68 -10.22
C PHE A 113 9.21 15.23 -10.85
N ASP A 114 8.77 14.64 -11.96
CA ASP A 114 7.53 15.05 -12.63
C ASP A 114 6.31 14.45 -11.95
N THR A 115 5.19 15.17 -12.00
CA THR A 115 3.87 14.71 -11.54
C THR A 115 2.80 15.33 -12.43
N PRO A 116 1.58 14.77 -12.53
CA PRO A 116 0.50 15.42 -13.26
C PRO A 116 0.13 16.81 -12.72
N LEU A 117 0.48 17.14 -11.47
CA LEU A 117 0.27 18.48 -10.90
C LEU A 117 1.36 19.49 -11.32
N GLY A 118 2.48 19.00 -11.85
CA GLY A 118 3.68 19.72 -12.26
C GLY A 118 4.93 19.20 -11.54
N ALA A 119 6.09 19.33 -12.18
CA ALA A 119 7.35 18.89 -11.61
C ALA A 119 7.73 19.63 -10.30
N MET A 120 8.47 18.92 -9.44
CA MET A 120 9.02 19.41 -8.17
C MET A 120 10.55 19.33 -8.22
N THR A 121 11.23 20.44 -7.95
CA THR A 121 12.71 20.54 -8.05
C THR A 121 13.39 19.83 -6.89
N VAL A 122 14.54 19.21 -7.18
CA VAL A 122 15.37 18.56 -6.16
C VAL A 122 16.33 19.58 -5.54
N ASP A 123 16.36 19.66 -4.21
CA ASP A 123 17.33 20.48 -3.47
C ASP A 123 18.71 19.79 -3.51
N ARG A 124 19.53 20.25 -4.44
CA ARG A 124 20.87 19.69 -4.72
C ARG A 124 21.88 20.05 -3.63
N ASP A 125 21.72 21.21 -2.99
CA ASP A 125 22.66 21.69 -1.99
C ASP A 125 22.48 20.87 -0.70
N ALA A 126 21.23 20.54 -0.35
CA ALA A 126 20.91 19.60 0.73
C ALA A 126 21.40 18.18 0.43
N GLU A 127 21.17 17.65 -0.78
CA GLU A 127 21.68 16.33 -1.16
C GLU A 127 23.21 16.26 -1.15
N GLN A 128 23.90 17.28 -1.68
CA GLN A 128 25.37 17.34 -1.66
C GLN A 128 25.90 17.43 -0.23
N TYR A 129 25.30 18.29 0.60
CA TYR A 129 25.66 18.40 2.01
C TYR A 129 25.52 17.05 2.74
N ALA A 130 24.42 16.33 2.51
CA ALA A 130 24.22 15.03 3.15
C ALA A 130 25.17 13.94 2.61
N LEU A 131 25.49 13.93 1.30
CA LEU A 131 26.52 13.06 0.73
C LEU A 131 27.92 13.30 1.32
N ASP A 132 28.23 14.54 1.68
CA ASP A 132 29.52 14.91 2.27
C ASP A 132 29.62 14.58 3.77
N HIS A 133 28.48 14.44 4.48
CA HIS A 133 28.43 14.27 5.94
C HIS A 133 27.90 12.90 6.42
N ALA A 134 27.16 12.15 5.60
CA ALA A 134 26.57 10.87 5.95
C ALA A 134 27.08 9.75 5.01
N PRO A 135 28.10 8.96 5.40
CA PRO A 135 28.78 7.98 4.52
C PRO A 135 27.89 6.87 3.92
N ALA A 136 26.70 6.65 4.50
CA ALA A 136 25.71 5.70 3.98
C ALA A 136 24.82 6.28 2.87
N MET A 137 24.88 7.60 2.62
CA MET A 137 24.20 8.21 1.49
C MET A 137 24.98 7.97 0.20
N ILE A 138 24.29 7.53 -0.84
CA ILE A 138 24.87 7.27 -2.17
C ILE A 138 24.01 7.88 -3.27
N VAL A 139 24.54 7.88 -4.49
CA VAL A 139 23.80 8.22 -5.71
C VAL A 139 23.48 6.94 -6.45
N ASN A 140 22.20 6.65 -6.70
CA ASN A 140 21.75 5.56 -7.54
C ASN A 140 20.48 5.97 -8.31
N ASP A 141 20.60 6.11 -9.63
CA ASP A 141 19.51 6.53 -10.51
C ASP A 141 18.49 5.42 -10.79
N ASP A 142 18.94 4.16 -10.86
CA ASP A 142 18.10 2.99 -11.14
C ASP A 142 17.07 2.79 -10.02
N THR A 143 17.50 2.95 -8.75
CA THR A 143 16.62 2.89 -7.57
C THR A 143 15.49 3.90 -7.60
N HIS A 144 15.64 5.03 -8.29
CA HIS A 144 14.57 6.02 -8.41
C HIS A 144 13.74 5.83 -9.68
N ARG A 145 14.28 5.26 -10.76
CA ARG A 145 13.64 5.18 -12.10
C ARG A 145 12.20 4.64 -12.06
N GLN A 146 11.95 3.65 -11.21
CA GLN A 146 10.68 2.90 -11.16
C GLN A 146 10.12 2.72 -9.74
N GLU A 147 10.78 3.25 -8.71
CA GLU A 147 10.28 3.20 -7.34
C GLU A 147 9.13 4.19 -7.13
N HIS A 148 8.13 3.79 -6.36
CA HIS A 148 6.86 4.51 -6.19
C HIS A 148 6.73 5.16 -4.81
N ALA A 149 7.37 4.64 -3.77
CA ALA A 149 7.15 5.07 -2.39
C ALA A 149 7.31 6.59 -2.16
N VAL A 150 8.38 7.18 -2.73
CA VAL A 150 8.60 8.63 -2.73
C VAL A 150 7.64 9.37 -3.66
N GLU A 151 7.38 8.84 -4.86
CA GLU A 151 6.54 9.49 -5.87
C GLU A 151 5.10 9.72 -5.40
N VAL A 152 4.52 8.71 -4.74
CA VAL A 152 3.14 8.74 -4.23
C VAL A 152 2.91 9.86 -3.21
N GLN A 153 3.98 10.37 -2.57
CA GLN A 153 3.93 11.51 -1.66
C GLN A 153 3.85 12.87 -2.38
N LEU A 154 4.43 12.98 -3.59
CA LEU A 154 4.64 14.26 -4.26
C LEU A 154 3.34 15.05 -4.54
N PRO A 155 2.22 14.44 -4.99
CA PRO A 155 0.98 15.20 -5.19
C PRO A 155 0.41 15.78 -3.89
N PHE A 156 0.53 15.06 -2.77
CA PHE A 156 0.13 15.56 -1.45
C PHE A 156 1.03 16.71 -0.98
N VAL A 157 2.36 16.58 -1.09
CA VAL A 157 3.30 17.66 -0.77
C VAL A 157 3.01 18.90 -1.63
N ARG A 158 2.76 18.72 -2.93
CA ARG A 158 2.46 19.80 -3.86
C ARG A 158 1.17 20.55 -3.53
N GLU A 159 0.10 19.84 -3.19
CA GLU A 159 -1.17 20.51 -2.86
C GLU A 159 -1.17 21.11 -1.43
N THR A 160 -0.39 20.58 -0.47
CA THR A 160 -0.32 21.10 0.91
C THR A 160 0.69 22.23 1.13
N LEU A 161 1.94 22.06 0.68
CA LEU A 161 3.02 23.02 0.89
C LEU A 161 3.25 23.93 -0.32
N GLY A 162 2.86 23.49 -1.52
CA GLY A 162 2.99 24.29 -2.75
C GLY A 162 4.30 24.04 -3.48
N ASN A 163 5.00 25.11 -3.85
CA ASN A 163 6.29 25.05 -4.52
C ASN A 163 7.41 24.94 -3.48
N VAL A 164 7.61 23.73 -2.95
CA VAL A 164 8.78 23.37 -2.14
C VAL A 164 9.76 22.54 -2.95
N GLU A 165 11.03 22.58 -2.58
CA GLU A 165 12.04 21.67 -3.10
C GLU A 165 11.99 20.34 -2.36
N ILE A 166 12.39 19.25 -3.01
CA ILE A 166 12.37 17.91 -2.45
C ILE A 166 13.78 17.34 -2.29
N VAL A 167 13.97 16.50 -1.28
CA VAL A 167 15.14 15.61 -1.16
C VAL A 167 14.63 14.17 -1.21
N PRO A 168 14.52 13.56 -2.40
CA PRO A 168 13.95 12.24 -2.62
C PRO A 168 14.97 11.12 -2.35
N LEU A 169 14.71 10.29 -1.36
CA LEU A 169 15.61 9.25 -0.88
C LEU A 169 14.94 7.88 -0.83
N ASN A 170 15.65 6.84 -1.27
CA ASN A 170 15.23 5.45 -1.11
C ASN A 170 16.23 4.72 -0.19
N ALA A 171 15.77 4.26 0.97
CA ALA A 171 16.57 3.52 1.94
C ALA A 171 16.47 2.01 1.67
N GLY A 172 17.57 1.44 1.20
CA GLY A 172 17.76 -0.01 1.06
C GLY A 172 18.37 -0.61 2.32
N ASP A 173 19.21 -1.64 2.20
CA ASP A 173 19.96 -2.23 3.31
C ASP A 173 20.84 -1.19 4.02
N ALA A 174 20.36 -0.70 5.15
CA ALA A 174 20.99 0.29 6.01
C ALA A 174 20.57 0.07 7.47
N THR A 175 21.48 0.32 8.41
CA THR A 175 21.16 0.28 9.84
C THR A 175 20.34 1.51 10.27
N PRO A 176 19.59 1.45 11.40
CA PRO A 176 18.84 2.60 11.92
C PRO A 176 19.72 3.85 12.05
N ARG A 177 20.95 3.68 12.54
CA ARG A 177 21.93 4.76 12.69
C ARG A 177 22.39 5.33 11.34
N GLU A 178 22.66 4.49 10.34
CA GLU A 178 23.10 4.96 9.01
C GLU A 178 22.02 5.83 8.35
N VAL A 179 20.75 5.44 8.44
CA VAL A 179 19.62 6.28 7.97
C VAL A 179 19.45 7.51 8.86
N GLY A 180 19.57 7.36 10.17
CA GLY A 180 19.53 8.45 11.13
C GLY A 180 20.60 9.51 10.86
N ASP A 181 21.83 9.12 10.48
CA ASP A 181 22.92 10.04 10.16
C ASP A 181 22.58 10.89 8.92
N VAL A 182 21.93 10.30 7.90
CA VAL A 182 21.38 11.04 6.75
C VAL A 182 20.27 11.99 7.17
N LEU A 183 19.31 11.53 7.99
CA LEU A 183 18.21 12.35 8.50
C LEU A 183 18.69 13.50 9.40
N ARG A 184 19.76 13.31 10.20
CA ARG A 184 20.40 14.38 11.00
C ARG A 184 21.02 15.44 10.10
N ALA A 185 21.76 15.02 9.06
CA ALA A 185 22.37 15.95 8.10
C ALA A 185 21.31 16.78 7.36
N LEU A 186 20.14 16.18 7.08
CA LEU A 186 19.01 16.82 6.40
C LEU A 186 17.95 17.41 7.33
N TRP A 187 18.14 17.38 8.66
CA TRP A 187 17.06 17.68 9.60
C TRP A 187 16.53 19.11 9.46
N GLY A 188 17.42 20.09 9.30
CA GLY A 188 17.08 21.50 9.12
C GLY A 188 16.31 22.15 10.28
N GLY A 189 15.87 23.39 10.09
CA GLY A 189 15.01 24.16 10.99
C GLY A 189 13.54 24.11 10.55
N PRO A 190 12.73 25.16 10.83
CA PRO A 190 11.32 25.22 10.42
C PRO A 190 11.10 25.15 8.90
N GLU A 191 12.14 25.43 8.11
CA GLU A 191 12.08 25.39 6.64
C GLU A 191 12.06 23.96 6.07
N THR A 192 12.37 22.94 6.88
CA THR A 192 12.51 21.54 6.45
C THR A 192 11.55 20.61 7.20
N VAL A 193 10.74 19.85 6.45
CA VAL A 193 9.92 18.72 6.95
C VAL A 193 10.48 17.37 6.50
N ILE A 194 10.39 16.35 7.36
CA ILE A 194 10.75 14.96 7.04
C ILE A 194 9.48 14.13 6.79
N ILE A 195 9.45 13.36 5.71
CA ILE A 195 8.34 12.50 5.31
C ILE A 195 8.87 11.08 5.14
N ILE A 196 8.52 10.18 6.06
CA ILE A 196 8.84 8.76 5.96
C ILE A 196 7.65 8.04 5.32
N SER A 197 7.93 7.25 4.29
CA SER A 197 6.91 6.54 3.55
C SER A 197 6.89 5.05 3.91
N SER A 198 5.77 4.56 4.45
CA SER A 198 5.59 3.17 4.85
C SER A 198 4.12 2.78 4.97
N ASP A 199 3.74 1.69 4.30
CA ASP A 199 2.60 0.86 4.70
C ASP A 199 3.02 -0.08 5.87
N LEU A 200 2.08 -0.79 6.50
CA LEU A 200 2.32 -1.69 7.63
C LEU A 200 2.34 -3.16 7.18
N SER A 201 1.50 -4.03 7.78
CA SER A 201 1.48 -5.46 7.47
C SER A 201 0.85 -5.73 6.09
N HIS A 202 1.27 -6.81 5.42
CA HIS A 202 0.88 -7.12 4.05
C HIS A 202 0.26 -8.51 3.93
N TYR A 203 -0.89 -8.59 3.26
CA TYR A 203 -1.57 -9.82 2.82
C TYR A 203 -1.89 -10.84 3.93
N TYR A 204 -2.16 -10.35 5.15
CA TYR A 204 -2.71 -11.18 6.22
C TYR A 204 -4.25 -11.07 6.26
N PRO A 205 -4.94 -12.13 6.72
CA PRO A 205 -6.36 -12.05 7.05
C PRO A 205 -6.64 -10.87 7.98
N HIS A 206 -7.73 -10.14 7.72
CA HIS A 206 -8.01 -8.84 8.30
C HIS A 206 -7.79 -8.75 9.84
N GLU A 207 -8.26 -9.72 10.62
CA GLU A 207 -8.03 -9.73 12.08
C GLU A 207 -6.54 -9.82 12.46
N LYS A 208 -5.77 -10.65 11.74
CA LYS A 208 -4.33 -10.81 11.95
C LYS A 208 -3.55 -9.58 11.52
N ALA A 209 -3.92 -8.96 10.38
CA ALA A 209 -3.33 -7.71 9.93
C ALA A 209 -3.49 -6.62 11.00
N ARG A 210 -4.73 -6.38 11.46
CA ARG A 210 -5.01 -5.40 12.53
C ARG A 210 -4.23 -5.66 13.82
N HIS A 211 -4.06 -6.93 14.21
CA HIS A 211 -3.27 -7.28 15.39
C HIS A 211 -1.78 -6.94 15.23
N LEU A 212 -1.18 -7.26 14.08
CA LEU A 212 0.22 -6.95 13.78
C LEU A 212 0.44 -5.45 13.58
N ASP A 213 -0.48 -4.76 12.92
CA ASP A 213 -0.48 -3.31 12.77
C ASP A 213 -0.52 -2.63 14.14
N ASP A 214 -1.43 -3.04 15.04
CA ASP A 214 -1.58 -2.41 16.36
C ASP A 214 -0.34 -2.62 17.25
N GLN A 215 0.33 -3.77 17.14
CA GLN A 215 1.65 -3.98 17.76
C GLN A 215 2.72 -3.05 17.16
N THR A 216 2.74 -2.92 15.84
CA THR A 216 3.74 -2.12 15.10
C THR A 216 3.56 -0.63 15.37
N ILE A 217 2.32 -0.15 15.40
CA ILE A 217 1.91 1.19 15.83
C ILE A 217 2.39 1.48 17.25
N GLY A 218 2.15 0.54 18.19
CA GLY A 218 2.65 0.66 19.56
C GLY A 218 4.18 0.83 19.61
N ARG A 219 4.92 -0.01 18.88
CA ARG A 219 6.38 0.08 18.77
C ARG A 219 6.85 1.41 18.20
N ILE A 220 6.18 1.95 17.17
CA ILE A 220 6.51 3.25 16.57
C ILE A 220 6.29 4.39 17.58
N CYS A 221 5.13 4.45 18.24
CA CYS A 221 4.82 5.47 19.25
C CYS A 221 5.82 5.44 20.44
N GLU A 222 6.23 4.25 20.87
CA GLU A 222 7.21 4.04 21.95
C GLU A 222 8.68 4.20 21.51
N CYS A 223 8.95 4.44 20.22
CA CYS A 223 10.31 4.40 19.64
C CYS A 223 11.06 3.08 19.90
N ASN A 224 10.33 1.96 19.90
CA ASN A 224 10.82 0.63 20.24
C ASN A 224 11.41 -0.07 19.01
N LEU A 225 12.71 0.10 18.80
CA LEU A 225 13.49 -0.50 17.71
C LEU A 225 13.77 -2.01 17.93
N PRO A 226 14.01 -2.79 16.85
CA PRO A 226 13.71 -2.46 15.45
C PRO A 226 12.24 -2.70 15.11
N ILE A 227 11.71 -1.99 14.13
CA ILE A 227 10.60 -2.43 13.30
C ILE A 227 11.18 -3.36 12.22
N ASN A 228 10.58 -4.52 12.00
CA ASN A 228 11.06 -5.49 11.01
C ASN A 228 10.32 -5.36 9.66
N PRO A 229 10.90 -5.79 8.52
CA PRO A 229 10.29 -5.64 7.20
C PRO A 229 8.93 -6.36 7.02
N ASP A 230 8.64 -7.39 7.80
CA ASP A 230 7.33 -8.08 7.83
C ASP A 230 6.23 -7.30 8.56
N GLN A 231 6.62 -6.29 9.35
CA GLN A 231 5.73 -5.39 10.08
C GLN A 231 5.39 -4.12 9.30
N ALA A 232 6.31 -3.67 8.44
CA ALA A 232 6.20 -2.44 7.67
C ALA A 232 7.17 -2.47 6.48
N CYS A 233 6.70 -2.20 5.25
CA CYS A 233 7.58 -2.17 4.08
C CYS A 233 8.65 -1.06 4.19
N GLY A 234 8.31 0.08 4.79
CA GLY A 234 9.23 1.16 5.16
C GLY A 234 9.93 0.95 6.51
N ALA A 235 10.08 -0.29 7.00
CA ALA A 235 10.76 -0.57 8.27
C ALA A 235 12.14 0.11 8.40
N ILE A 236 12.94 0.13 7.34
CA ILE A 236 14.28 0.73 7.33
C ILE A 236 14.21 2.26 7.53
N PRO A 237 13.50 3.05 6.69
CA PRO A 237 13.39 4.49 6.91
C PRO A 237 12.62 4.86 8.19
N VAL A 238 11.64 4.06 8.62
CA VAL A 238 10.99 4.22 9.94
C VAL A 238 12.00 4.06 11.07
N ASN A 239 12.82 3.00 11.05
CA ASN A 239 13.87 2.79 12.06
C ASN A 239 14.88 3.95 12.10
N GLY A 240 15.23 4.52 10.95
CA GLY A 240 16.07 5.71 10.85
C GLY A 240 15.48 6.95 11.52
N LEU A 241 14.18 7.20 11.32
CA LEU A 241 13.50 8.30 12.02
C LEU A 241 13.41 8.03 13.52
N LEU A 242 13.14 6.79 13.94
CA LEU A 242 13.06 6.43 15.35
C LEU A 242 14.42 6.58 16.07
N ASP A 243 15.55 6.27 15.43
CA ASP A 243 16.91 6.54 15.94
C ASP A 243 17.10 8.05 16.26
N VAL A 244 16.66 8.93 15.36
CA VAL A 244 16.72 10.38 15.55
C VAL A 244 15.73 10.88 16.61
N CYS A 245 14.52 10.29 16.68
CA CYS A 245 13.54 10.58 17.72
C CYS A 245 14.06 10.23 19.12
N ILE A 246 14.71 9.07 19.30
CA ILE A 246 15.31 8.66 20.58
C ILE A 246 16.37 9.67 21.04
N GLU A 247 17.26 10.09 20.14
CA GLU A 247 18.31 11.07 20.46
C GLU A 247 17.74 12.43 20.86
N LYS A 248 16.73 12.91 20.12
CA LYS A 248 16.10 14.22 20.35
C LYS A 248 15.02 14.23 21.43
N GLY A 249 14.67 13.08 22.01
CA GLY A 249 13.56 12.95 22.97
C GLY A 249 12.18 13.24 22.36
N LEU A 250 12.00 12.93 21.08
CA LEU A 250 10.75 13.10 20.35
C LEU A 250 9.96 11.79 20.29
N HIS A 251 8.64 11.88 20.18
CA HIS A 251 7.75 10.73 20.12
C HIS A 251 6.75 10.86 18.95
N PRO A 252 6.61 9.83 18.09
CA PRO A 252 5.53 9.78 17.11
C PRO A 252 4.16 9.70 17.77
N VAL A 253 3.25 10.55 17.32
CA VAL A 253 1.83 10.53 17.68
C VAL A 253 1.06 9.89 16.54
N LEU A 254 0.33 8.82 16.82
CA LEU A 254 -0.63 8.24 15.88
C LEU A 254 -1.73 9.26 15.55
N LEU A 255 -2.02 9.43 14.27
CA LEU A 255 -3.14 10.25 13.78
C LEU A 255 -4.36 9.39 13.45
N GLY A 256 -4.13 8.22 12.86
CA GLY A 256 -5.18 7.27 12.51
C GLY A 256 -4.62 6.05 11.79
N ARG A 257 -5.46 5.03 11.65
CA ARG A 257 -5.13 3.71 11.09
C ARG A 257 -6.30 3.15 10.28
N ALA A 258 -5.98 2.35 9.27
CA ALA A 258 -6.95 1.66 8.41
C ALA A 258 -6.33 0.37 7.87
N THR A 259 -7.08 -0.37 7.06
CA THR A 259 -6.59 -1.43 6.17
C THR A 259 -7.17 -1.23 4.76
N SER A 260 -6.68 -1.99 3.76
CA SER A 260 -7.29 -1.99 2.42
C SER A 260 -8.75 -2.45 2.41
N GLY A 261 -9.17 -3.27 3.38
CA GLY A 261 -10.54 -3.75 3.56
C GLY A 261 -11.43 -2.84 4.42
N ASP A 262 -10.97 -1.64 4.78
CA ASP A 262 -11.76 -0.65 5.54
C ASP A 262 -12.52 0.34 4.64
N ASP A 263 -12.64 0.09 3.32
CA ASP A 263 -13.41 0.91 2.36
C ASP A 263 -13.04 2.42 2.31
N ASN A 264 -11.79 2.77 2.61
CA ASN A 264 -11.27 4.15 2.87
C ASN A 264 -11.75 4.80 4.18
N GLU A 265 -12.49 4.13 5.05
CA GLU A 265 -12.82 4.65 6.39
C GLU A 265 -11.59 4.58 7.31
N VAL A 266 -11.15 5.74 7.79
CA VAL A 266 -9.96 5.83 8.67
C VAL A 266 -10.39 5.88 10.13
N SER A 267 -9.87 4.94 10.91
CA SER A 267 -10.03 4.92 12.35
C SER A 267 -9.06 5.92 12.99
N VAL A 268 -9.56 7.11 13.32
CA VAL A 268 -8.77 8.20 13.95
C VAL A 268 -8.20 7.74 15.30
N ALA A 269 -7.04 8.25 15.69
CA ALA A 269 -6.43 7.87 16.96
C ALA A 269 -7.34 8.22 18.16
N GLY A 270 -7.47 7.26 19.09
CA GLY A 270 -8.42 7.33 20.21
C GLY A 270 -9.75 6.63 19.94
N GLU A 271 -10.17 6.53 18.67
CA GLU A 271 -11.42 5.86 18.28
C GLU A 271 -11.22 4.33 18.09
N PRO A 272 -12.30 3.52 18.25
CA PRO A 272 -12.27 2.11 17.90
C PRO A 272 -12.07 1.93 16.39
N ARG A 273 -11.50 0.77 15.99
CA ARG A 273 -11.41 0.44 14.56
C ARG A 273 -12.82 0.22 13.97
N VAL A 274 -13.01 0.64 12.72
CA VAL A 274 -14.20 0.36 11.90
C VAL A 274 -14.52 -1.16 11.96
N PRO A 275 -15.79 -1.61 12.00
CA PRO A 275 -16.11 -3.04 11.96
C PRO A 275 -15.50 -3.73 10.74
N ILE A 276 -15.03 -4.97 10.92
CA ILE A 276 -14.49 -5.77 9.81
C ILE A 276 -15.66 -6.27 8.95
N ALA A 277 -15.59 -6.03 7.64
CA ALA A 277 -16.57 -6.53 6.67
C ALA A 277 -16.35 -8.03 6.36
N ASP A 278 -15.13 -8.41 5.99
CA ASP A 278 -14.67 -9.80 5.87
C ASP A 278 -13.39 -10.02 6.69
N THR A 279 -13.40 -11.07 7.52
CA THR A 279 -12.28 -11.45 8.39
C THR A 279 -11.19 -12.25 7.67
N ASN A 280 -11.53 -12.87 6.54
CA ASN A 280 -10.62 -13.70 5.74
C ASN A 280 -9.96 -12.94 4.59
N GLU A 281 -10.46 -11.76 4.24
CA GLU A 281 -9.85 -10.87 3.27
C GLU A 281 -8.38 -10.61 3.63
N ALA A 282 -7.49 -10.81 2.66
CA ALA A 282 -6.07 -10.51 2.81
C ALA A 282 -5.85 -9.01 2.57
N VAL A 283 -5.54 -8.27 3.63
CA VAL A 283 -5.45 -6.81 3.60
C VAL A 283 -4.02 -6.29 3.77
N VAL A 284 -3.81 -5.04 3.35
CA VAL A 284 -2.61 -4.25 3.69
C VAL A 284 -2.99 -3.25 4.78
N GLY A 285 -2.16 -3.12 5.81
CA GLY A 285 -2.33 -2.20 6.93
C GLY A 285 -1.79 -0.80 6.65
N TYR A 286 -2.50 0.24 7.10
CA TYR A 286 -2.10 1.64 6.95
C TYR A 286 -2.15 2.38 8.29
N ALA A 287 -1.17 3.24 8.54
CA ALA A 287 -1.21 4.18 9.65
C ALA A 287 -0.55 5.51 9.27
N SER A 288 -0.95 6.58 9.94
CA SER A 288 -0.43 7.93 9.75
C SER A 288 0.02 8.48 11.09
N PHE A 289 1.21 9.08 11.13
CA PHE A 289 1.82 9.60 12.36
C PHE A 289 2.40 11.00 12.13
N ALA A 290 2.49 11.79 13.20
CA ALA A 290 3.19 13.07 13.22
C ALA A 290 4.11 13.20 14.44
N ILE A 291 5.25 13.85 14.25
CA ILE A 291 6.26 14.15 15.26
C ILE A 291 6.43 15.68 15.28
N TRP A 292 6.44 16.29 16.46
CA TRP A 292 6.77 17.72 16.63
C TRP A 292 8.06 17.87 17.43
N GLU A 293 8.87 18.86 17.09
CA GLU A 293 9.86 19.38 18.02
C GLU A 293 9.17 20.23 19.09
N ALA A 294 9.71 20.24 20.31
CA ALA A 294 9.25 21.15 21.35
C ALA A 294 9.39 22.61 20.85
N PRO A 295 8.47 23.53 21.21
CA PRO A 295 8.60 24.94 20.86
C PRO A 295 9.98 25.47 21.25
N HIS A 296 10.65 26.14 20.31
CA HIS A 296 11.95 26.74 20.56
C HIS A 296 11.76 27.99 21.42
N ASP A 297 11.75 27.82 22.75
CA ASP A 297 11.66 28.93 23.68
C ASP A 297 12.83 29.89 23.46
N GLY A 298 12.50 31.10 23.00
CA GLY A 298 13.45 32.17 22.72
C GLY A 298 14.04 32.77 23.99
N GLY A 299 14.91 32.02 24.65
CA GLY A 299 15.85 32.49 25.66
C GLY A 299 15.26 32.91 27.02
N ALA A 300 15.17 31.95 27.95
CA ALA A 300 15.42 32.22 29.36
C ALA A 300 15.81 30.92 30.11
N ASP A 301 16.95 30.93 30.79
CA ASP A 301 17.28 29.88 31.76
C ASP A 301 16.26 29.89 32.91
N ASN A 302 15.51 28.80 33.10
CA ASN A 302 15.20 28.28 34.45
C ASN A 302 14.59 26.87 34.42
N ALA A 303 14.81 26.13 35.51
CA ALA A 303 14.52 24.71 35.62
C ALA A 303 13.05 24.38 35.92
N GLY A 304 12.58 23.20 35.49
CA GLY A 304 11.33 22.60 35.97
C GLY A 304 10.74 21.52 35.05
N SER A 305 11.09 20.25 35.26
CA SER A 305 10.53 19.13 34.49
C SER A 305 9.05 18.87 34.82
N ALA A 306 8.15 18.96 33.83
CA ALA A 306 6.76 18.50 33.97
C ALA A 306 6.03 18.24 32.63
N SER A 307 6.35 17.15 31.93
CA SER A 307 5.38 16.51 31.01
C SER A 307 5.75 15.05 30.74
N ALA A 308 5.29 14.15 31.61
CA ALA A 308 5.38 12.70 31.43
C ALA A 308 4.29 11.99 32.24
N ARG A 309 3.01 12.13 31.83
CA ARG A 309 1.85 11.38 32.36
C ARG A 309 0.58 11.63 31.56
N ALA A 310 0.46 10.98 30.40
CA ALA A 310 -0.81 10.88 29.66
C ALA A 310 -0.91 9.61 28.78
N CYS A 311 -0.27 8.49 29.16
CA CYS A 311 -0.45 7.22 28.46
C CYS A 311 -0.16 6.01 29.37
N ALA A 312 -1.06 5.70 30.31
CA ALA A 312 -1.02 4.44 31.08
C ALA A 312 -2.30 4.21 31.94
N THR A 313 -3.48 4.05 31.33
CA THR A 313 -4.63 3.38 31.99
C THR A 313 -5.61 2.79 30.98
N MET A 314 -5.44 1.51 30.64
CA MET A 314 -6.55 0.64 30.26
C MET A 314 -6.57 -0.56 31.21
N ALA A 315 -7.65 -0.71 31.96
CA ALA A 315 -7.86 -1.85 32.85
C ALA A 315 -8.54 -3.00 32.09
N PRO A 316 -8.19 -4.26 32.34
CA PRO A 316 -8.77 -5.40 31.62
C PRO A 316 -10.23 -5.63 32.04
N MET A 317 -11.13 -5.75 31.05
CA MET A 317 -12.51 -6.16 31.30
C MET A 317 -12.61 -7.66 31.61
N ARG A 318 -13.53 -8.00 32.51
CA ARG A 318 -13.74 -9.36 33.02
C ARG A 318 -14.44 -10.24 32.00
N THR A 319 -13.92 -11.45 31.80
CA THR A 319 -14.62 -12.56 31.14
C THR A 319 -15.78 -13.06 31.99
N CYS A 320 -16.97 -13.20 31.41
CA CYS A 320 -18.07 -13.94 32.02
C CYS A 320 -17.81 -15.45 31.92
N ALA A 321 -17.72 -16.15 33.05
CA ALA A 321 -17.72 -17.61 33.11
C ALA A 321 -18.90 -18.07 33.98
N THR A 322 -19.79 -18.85 33.38
CA THR A 322 -20.86 -19.58 34.08
C THR A 322 -20.32 -20.92 34.60
N GLY A 323 -20.61 -21.30 35.84
CA GLY A 323 -20.36 -22.66 36.31
C GLY A 323 -19.87 -22.75 37.76
N SER A 324 -20.80 -23.09 38.65
CA SER A 324 -20.58 -23.57 40.01
C SER A 324 -19.40 -24.54 40.20
N PHE A 325 -18.67 -24.43 41.31
CA PHE A 325 -18.60 -25.46 42.40
C PHE A 325 -17.69 -24.97 43.55
N SER A 326 -18.15 -25.09 44.80
CA SER A 326 -17.33 -24.96 46.04
C SER A 326 -16.83 -26.35 46.48
N PRO A 327 -15.75 -26.52 47.29
CA PRO A 327 -15.57 -26.00 48.68
C PRO A 327 -14.18 -25.33 48.88
N GLY A 328 -13.74 -24.83 50.04
CA GLY A 328 -14.26 -24.73 51.42
C GLY A 328 -13.08 -24.46 52.38
N SER A 329 -13.34 -24.28 53.69
CA SER A 329 -12.38 -23.96 54.77
C SER A 329 -11.65 -22.59 54.71
N ASP A 330 -11.30 -21.92 55.80
CA ASP A 330 -11.86 -21.90 57.18
C ASP A 330 -11.35 -20.60 57.89
N ASP A 331 -11.83 -20.38 59.11
CA ASP A 331 -11.26 -19.57 60.22
C ASP A 331 -11.46 -18.03 60.33
N GLU A 332 -12.19 -17.71 61.40
CA GLU A 332 -11.93 -16.69 62.44
C GLU A 332 -11.98 -15.17 62.13
N ASN A 333 -13.17 -14.61 62.37
CA ASN A 333 -13.51 -13.86 63.61
C ASN A 333 -12.54 -12.78 64.14
N ASP A 334 -12.95 -11.50 64.13
CA ASP A 334 -13.50 -10.84 65.34
C ASP A 334 -14.22 -9.50 65.04
N THR A 335 -14.79 -8.86 66.06
CA THR A 335 -15.83 -7.83 65.98
C THR A 335 -15.52 -6.51 66.70
N LYS A 336 -16.14 -5.40 66.21
CA LYS A 336 -16.51 -4.15 66.97
C LYS A 336 -15.37 -3.25 67.48
N ASP A 337 -15.53 -1.94 67.76
CA ASP A 337 -16.65 -0.96 67.66
C ASP A 337 -16.05 0.49 67.49
N PRO A 338 -16.83 1.54 67.14
CA PRO A 338 -16.37 2.95 66.91
C PRO A 338 -16.57 3.85 68.17
N PRO A 339 -16.21 5.19 68.23
CA PRO A 339 -17.02 6.29 67.63
C PRO A 339 -16.38 7.71 67.38
N ALA A 340 -17.04 8.50 66.48
CA ALA A 340 -17.47 9.94 66.50
C ALA A 340 -16.69 11.17 67.10
N VAL A 341 -17.26 12.38 66.83
CA VAL A 341 -17.08 13.75 67.44
C VAL A 341 -16.05 14.68 66.73
N SER A 342 -16.27 15.98 66.38
CA SER A 342 -17.45 16.90 66.32
C SER A 342 -17.18 18.23 65.54
N SER A 343 -18.24 18.98 65.18
CA SER A 343 -18.48 20.47 65.34
C SER A 343 -17.50 21.52 64.71
N ASP A 344 -17.84 22.78 64.35
CA ASP A 344 -19.12 23.55 64.38
C ASP A 344 -19.06 24.87 63.53
N GLU A 345 -20.16 25.65 63.59
CA GLU A 345 -20.28 27.13 63.42
C GLU A 345 -20.55 27.84 62.05
N MET A 346 -21.49 28.79 62.10
CA MET A 346 -21.87 29.82 61.10
C MET A 346 -21.88 31.23 61.78
N PRO A 347 -21.87 32.37 61.05
CA PRO A 347 -23.13 33.10 60.68
C PRO A 347 -23.08 33.77 59.26
N ALA A 348 -24.17 34.08 58.51
CA ALA A 348 -25.35 34.94 58.75
C ALA A 348 -25.00 36.47 58.77
N ILE A 349 -25.63 37.47 58.09
CA ILE A 349 -26.97 37.72 57.45
C ILE A 349 -26.84 38.77 56.30
N GLY A 350 -27.76 38.85 55.31
CA GLY A 350 -27.97 40.10 54.52
C GLY A 350 -28.87 40.07 53.26
N ALA A 351 -30.06 40.68 53.31
CA ALA A 351 -30.91 40.98 52.14
C ALA A 351 -31.87 42.17 52.41
N PRO A 352 -32.25 42.95 51.38
CA PRO A 352 -33.50 43.71 51.39
C PRO A 352 -34.37 43.52 50.12
N SER A 353 -35.66 43.79 50.25
CA SER A 353 -36.65 43.91 49.16
C SER A 353 -36.66 45.36 48.59
N SER A 354 -37.45 45.80 47.60
CA SER A 354 -38.62 45.30 46.86
C SER A 354 -38.81 46.13 45.57
N ALA A 355 -39.58 45.65 44.58
CA ALA A 355 -40.50 46.44 43.73
C ALA A 355 -41.14 45.54 42.65
N ALA A 356 -42.36 45.87 42.20
CA ALA A 356 -43.11 45.10 41.21
C ALA A 356 -43.50 45.94 39.97
N SER A 357 -43.53 45.34 38.79
CA SER A 357 -44.36 45.78 37.65
C SER A 357 -44.62 44.62 36.67
N HIS A 358 -45.70 44.71 35.89
CA HIS A 358 -46.14 43.66 34.97
C HIS A 358 -45.35 43.62 33.65
N ALA A 359 -45.06 42.41 33.15
CA ALA A 359 -44.75 42.13 31.75
C ALA A 359 -45.29 40.75 31.33
N GLN A 360 -45.54 40.58 30.02
CA GLN A 360 -46.23 39.44 29.42
C GLN A 360 -45.40 38.14 29.40
N PRO A 361 -46.02 36.95 29.25
CA PRO A 361 -45.29 35.71 29.04
C PRO A 361 -44.57 35.70 27.69
N ALA A 362 -43.25 35.53 27.71
CA ALA A 362 -42.42 35.36 26.52
C ALA A 362 -42.63 33.97 25.87
N PRO A 363 -42.46 33.82 24.54
CA PRO A 363 -42.66 32.56 23.85
C PRO A 363 -41.56 31.53 24.16
N HIS A 364 -41.89 30.25 23.94
CA HIS A 364 -40.93 29.15 24.07
C HIS A 364 -39.65 29.39 23.25
N PRO A 365 -38.47 29.02 23.76
CA PRO A 365 -37.24 29.12 22.99
C PRO A 365 -37.28 28.14 21.81
N HIS A 366 -37.22 28.67 20.59
CA HIS A 366 -36.92 27.87 19.41
C HIS A 366 -35.57 27.19 19.60
N ALA A 367 -35.53 25.87 19.45
CA ALA A 367 -34.29 25.10 19.54
C ALA A 367 -33.33 25.52 18.42
N ILE A 368 -32.27 26.24 18.79
CA ILE A 368 -31.14 26.54 17.91
C ILE A 368 -30.46 25.20 17.61
N ARG A 369 -30.61 24.71 16.38
CA ARG A 369 -29.90 23.52 15.90
C ARG A 369 -28.40 23.82 15.89
N THR A 370 -27.61 22.97 16.54
CA THR A 370 -26.15 23.05 16.45
C THR A 370 -25.67 22.76 15.02
N PRO A 371 -24.52 23.31 14.59
CA PRO A 371 -23.98 23.06 13.24
C PRO A 371 -23.84 21.55 12.92
N VAL A 372 -23.44 20.76 13.93
CA VAL A 372 -23.30 19.29 13.84
C VAL A 372 -24.60 18.60 13.42
N GLN A 373 -25.75 19.02 13.96
CA GLN A 373 -27.04 18.42 13.63
C GLN A 373 -27.51 18.81 12.22
N ALA A 374 -27.19 20.04 11.77
CA ALA A 374 -27.54 20.50 10.43
C ALA A 374 -26.78 19.72 9.33
N VAL A 375 -25.52 19.34 9.58
CA VAL A 375 -24.70 18.56 8.64
C VAL A 375 -25.18 17.11 8.53
N ARG A 376 -25.50 16.44 9.66
CA ARG A 376 -26.08 15.08 9.63
C ARG A 376 -27.40 15.03 8.83
N ASP A 377 -28.28 16.01 9.05
CA ASP A 377 -29.55 16.13 8.32
C ASP A 377 -29.37 16.48 6.82
N ALA A 378 -28.19 16.94 6.38
CA ALA A 378 -27.88 17.22 4.98
C ALA A 378 -27.39 15.96 4.26
N LEU A 379 -26.45 15.21 4.86
CA LEU A 379 -25.94 13.94 4.32
C LEU A 379 -27.08 12.93 4.06
N ALA A 380 -27.99 12.77 5.02
CA ALA A 380 -29.13 11.84 4.90
C ALA A 380 -30.04 12.17 3.70
N ARG A 381 -30.21 13.46 3.36
CA ARG A 381 -31.02 13.90 2.22
C ARG A 381 -30.32 13.70 0.88
N GLN A 382 -28.99 13.89 0.83
CA GLN A 382 -28.20 13.66 -0.38
C GLN A 382 -28.19 12.18 -0.77
N ASN A 383 -28.06 11.28 0.21
CA ASN A 383 -28.10 9.83 -0.03
C ASN A 383 -29.47 9.36 -0.53
N ALA A 384 -30.57 9.88 0.02
CA ALA A 384 -31.93 9.54 -0.41
C ALA A 384 -32.23 9.96 -1.87
N GLN A 385 -31.64 11.06 -2.36
CA GLN A 385 -31.82 11.53 -3.74
C GLN A 385 -31.00 10.72 -4.77
N ARG A 386 -29.94 10.04 -4.35
CA ARG A 386 -29.06 9.26 -5.24
C ARG A 386 -29.71 7.95 -5.72
N ALA A 387 -30.68 7.43 -4.97
CA ALA A 387 -31.36 6.16 -5.22
C ALA A 387 -32.50 6.20 -6.26
N GLN A 388 -32.73 7.31 -6.97
CA GLN A 388 -33.95 7.55 -7.77
C GLN A 388 -33.71 8.00 -9.23
N ARG A 389 -32.59 7.64 -9.87
CA ARG A 389 -32.33 7.95 -11.29
C ARG A 389 -32.12 6.70 -12.15
N PRO A 390 -32.92 6.48 -13.22
CA PRO A 390 -32.68 5.41 -14.17
C PRO A 390 -31.61 5.79 -15.20
N THR A 391 -30.77 4.82 -15.58
CA THR A 391 -29.78 4.92 -16.66
C THR A 391 -30.32 4.27 -17.93
N GLY A 392 -30.27 4.98 -19.06
CA GLY A 392 -30.65 4.46 -20.37
C GLY A 392 -29.48 4.53 -21.35
N LEU A 393 -29.12 3.39 -21.92
CA LEU A 393 -28.06 3.25 -22.92
C LEU A 393 -28.68 3.05 -24.31
N ALA A 394 -28.26 3.81 -25.33
CA ALA A 394 -28.58 3.52 -26.74
C ALA A 394 -27.68 4.28 -27.73
N GLY A 395 -26.85 3.54 -28.49
CA GLY A 395 -26.28 4.01 -29.76
C GLY A 395 -24.74 3.96 -29.87
N LEU A 396 -24.26 3.49 -31.03
CA LEU A 396 -22.85 3.27 -31.42
C LEU A 396 -22.18 2.07 -30.69
N VAL A 397 -21.40 1.19 -31.34
CA VAL A 397 -20.75 1.18 -32.68
C VAL A 397 -20.94 -0.20 -33.37
N LYS A 398 -20.96 -0.23 -34.72
CA LYS A 398 -20.81 -1.45 -35.55
C LYS A 398 -19.38 -1.59 -36.08
N HIS A 399 -18.99 -2.84 -36.41
CA HIS A 399 -17.80 -3.29 -37.17
C HIS A 399 -16.56 -3.71 -36.36
N THR A 400 -16.50 -5.01 -36.06
CA THR A 400 -15.28 -5.81 -35.91
C THR A 400 -15.54 -7.22 -36.48
N GLU A 401 -15.47 -7.37 -37.80
CA GLU A 401 -15.49 -8.66 -38.51
C GLU A 401 -14.21 -8.80 -39.34
N GLU A 402 -13.13 -9.23 -38.69
CA GLU A 402 -11.98 -9.95 -39.26
C GLU A 402 -11.17 -10.51 -38.08
N TYR A 403 -10.45 -11.62 -38.27
CA TYR A 403 -9.76 -12.40 -37.21
C TYR A 403 -10.66 -13.24 -36.28
N ALA A 404 -11.49 -14.12 -36.87
CA ALA A 404 -12.19 -15.20 -36.15
C ALA A 404 -11.83 -16.60 -36.70
N HIS A 405 -10.53 -16.88 -36.89
CA HIS A 405 -10.03 -18.19 -37.33
C HIS A 405 -8.76 -18.58 -36.58
N LEU A 406 -8.92 -19.28 -35.44
CA LEU A 406 -8.00 -20.26 -34.81
C LEU A 406 -8.58 -20.70 -33.43
N ALA A 407 -9.87 -21.04 -33.41
CA ALA A 407 -10.52 -21.65 -32.25
C ALA A 407 -10.81 -23.12 -32.60
N ASP A 408 -10.14 -24.04 -31.90
CA ASP A 408 -10.31 -25.50 -32.09
C ASP A 408 -11.64 -26.02 -31.49
N ASP A 409 -12.09 -27.16 -32.01
CA ASP A 409 -13.39 -27.79 -31.74
C ASP A 409 -13.65 -28.11 -30.24
N PRO A 410 -14.83 -27.77 -29.68
CA PRO A 410 -15.10 -27.87 -28.25
C PRO A 410 -15.81 -29.17 -27.83
N GLU A 411 -15.35 -30.36 -28.24
CA GLU A 411 -16.04 -31.61 -27.86
C GLU A 411 -15.11 -32.86 -27.78
N THR A 412 -14.40 -33.06 -26.65
CA THR A 412 -14.14 -34.38 -25.98
C THR A 412 -13.05 -34.30 -24.88
N TYR A 413 -13.43 -34.04 -23.62
CA TYR A 413 -12.59 -34.40 -22.46
C TYR A 413 -13.46 -34.86 -21.28
N ALA A 414 -13.33 -36.14 -20.91
CA ALA A 414 -13.74 -36.65 -19.60
C ALA A 414 -12.54 -36.59 -18.65
N SER A 415 -12.75 -36.12 -17.42
CA SER A 415 -11.70 -35.91 -16.43
C SER A 415 -11.24 -37.22 -15.77
N ASP A 416 -9.93 -37.35 -15.56
CA ASP A 416 -9.31 -38.39 -14.72
C ASP A 416 -8.87 -37.75 -13.39
N PRO A 417 -9.49 -38.10 -12.24
CA PRO A 417 -9.41 -37.27 -11.04
C PRO A 417 -8.18 -37.56 -10.17
N ALA A 418 -6.96 -37.23 -10.63
CA ALA A 418 -5.73 -37.47 -9.84
C ALA A 418 -4.43 -36.66 -10.16
N THR A 419 -4.45 -35.35 -10.41
CA THR A 419 -3.19 -34.55 -10.48
C THR A 419 -3.28 -33.09 -9.98
N ASN A 420 -3.09 -32.84 -8.69
CA ASN A 420 -2.70 -31.51 -8.21
C ASN A 420 -1.19 -31.30 -8.44
N THR A 421 -0.85 -30.50 -9.45
CA THR A 421 0.49 -30.54 -10.09
C THR A 421 1.51 -29.58 -9.47
N THR A 422 1.09 -28.42 -8.98
CA THR A 422 1.98 -27.42 -8.36
C THR A 422 2.59 -27.89 -7.04
N GLY A 423 1.88 -28.73 -6.27
CA GLY A 423 2.35 -29.25 -4.97
C GLY A 423 3.51 -30.26 -5.03
N MET A 424 4.12 -30.51 -6.20
CA MET A 424 5.18 -31.52 -6.39
C MET A 424 6.40 -31.03 -7.19
N ILE A 425 6.50 -29.74 -7.51
CA ILE A 425 7.69 -29.14 -8.12
C ILE A 425 8.66 -28.76 -6.97
N PRO A 426 9.92 -29.23 -6.97
CA PRO A 426 10.90 -28.83 -5.96
C PRO A 426 11.16 -27.32 -5.96
N LEU A 427 11.42 -26.71 -4.80
CA LEU A 427 11.72 -25.27 -4.70
C LEU A 427 13.03 -24.88 -5.42
N ASP A 428 13.93 -25.83 -5.64
CA ASP A 428 15.19 -25.71 -6.39
C ASP A 428 15.05 -26.04 -7.89
N ALA A 429 13.84 -26.37 -8.37
CA ALA A 429 13.56 -26.72 -9.77
C ALA A 429 13.90 -25.62 -10.79
N GLY A 430 13.94 -24.35 -10.36
CA GLY A 430 14.18 -23.20 -11.23
C GLY A 430 15.46 -23.31 -12.06
N ASN A 431 16.56 -23.76 -11.46
CA ASN A 431 17.82 -23.94 -12.18
C ASN A 431 17.69 -24.92 -13.36
N ASP A 432 16.96 -26.03 -13.17
CA ASP A 432 16.79 -27.05 -14.21
C ASP A 432 15.84 -26.58 -15.31
N LEU A 433 14.74 -25.88 -14.96
CA LEU A 433 13.77 -25.34 -15.93
C LEU A 433 14.38 -24.23 -16.79
N LEU A 434 15.13 -23.31 -16.18
CA LEU A 434 15.82 -22.23 -16.88
C LEU A 434 16.91 -22.77 -17.81
N VAL A 435 17.66 -23.80 -17.39
CA VAL A 435 18.63 -24.50 -18.26
C VAL A 435 17.93 -25.19 -19.44
N VAL A 436 16.78 -25.84 -19.23
CA VAL A 436 15.98 -26.43 -20.34
C VAL A 436 15.55 -25.36 -21.34
N ALA A 437 14.96 -24.26 -20.88
CA ALA A 437 14.54 -23.14 -21.74
C ALA A 437 15.72 -22.54 -22.51
N ARG A 438 16.82 -22.22 -21.81
CA ARG A 438 18.01 -21.59 -22.41
C ARG A 438 18.71 -22.51 -23.41
N ASN A 439 18.77 -23.81 -23.15
CA ASN A 439 19.34 -24.80 -24.08
C ASN A 439 18.47 -24.99 -25.33
N ALA A 440 17.14 -24.90 -25.20
CA ALA A 440 16.23 -25.02 -26.34
C ALA A 440 16.44 -23.88 -27.35
N ILE A 441 16.53 -22.62 -26.86
CA ILE A 441 16.85 -21.45 -27.68
C ILE A 441 18.29 -21.53 -28.24
N ALA A 442 19.25 -21.99 -27.43
CA ALA A 442 20.65 -22.18 -27.87
C ALA A 442 20.76 -23.10 -29.08
N ARG A 443 20.03 -24.22 -29.05
CA ARG A 443 20.02 -25.24 -30.10
C ARG A 443 19.54 -24.67 -31.43
N GLU A 444 18.46 -23.89 -31.43
CA GLU A 444 17.90 -23.27 -32.64
C GLU A 444 18.88 -22.24 -33.25
N LEU A 445 19.58 -21.50 -32.39
CA LEU A 445 20.64 -20.57 -32.78
C LEU A 445 21.97 -21.25 -33.14
N ASN A 446 22.04 -22.58 -33.15
CA ASN A 446 23.26 -23.38 -33.40
C ASN A 446 24.41 -23.06 -32.41
N ARG A 447 24.08 -22.76 -31.15
CA ARG A 447 25.03 -22.50 -30.06
C ARG A 447 25.25 -23.74 -29.19
N PRO A 448 26.41 -23.86 -28.50
CA PRO A 448 26.59 -24.88 -27.48
C PRO A 448 25.60 -24.68 -26.31
N PRO A 449 25.16 -25.76 -25.63
CA PRO A 449 24.32 -25.66 -24.44
C PRO A 449 25.09 -24.98 -23.29
N VAL A 450 24.35 -24.32 -22.39
CA VAL A 450 24.92 -23.59 -21.24
C VAL A 450 25.21 -24.48 -20.03
N GLY A 451 24.72 -25.73 -20.06
CA GLY A 451 24.87 -26.74 -19.02
C GLY A 451 23.92 -27.90 -19.27
N GLU A 452 23.85 -28.83 -18.34
CA GLU A 452 22.81 -29.87 -18.29
C GLU A 452 21.94 -29.65 -17.05
N PRO A 453 20.63 -29.97 -17.08
CA PRO A 453 19.80 -29.95 -15.89
C PRO A 453 20.41 -30.85 -14.80
N SER A 454 20.55 -30.32 -13.59
CA SER A 454 21.24 -30.97 -12.48
C SER A 454 20.57 -32.28 -12.04
N ASN A 455 19.26 -32.42 -12.25
CA ASN A 455 18.46 -33.53 -11.77
C ASN A 455 17.82 -34.37 -12.89
N THR A 456 18.62 -34.78 -13.89
CA THR A 456 18.19 -35.67 -15.00
C THR A 456 17.53 -36.99 -14.56
N THR A 457 17.76 -37.45 -13.33
CA THR A 457 17.12 -38.66 -12.75
C THR A 457 15.72 -38.44 -12.17
N SER A 458 15.24 -37.20 -12.08
CA SER A 458 13.99 -36.89 -11.38
C SER A 458 12.76 -36.89 -12.30
N LYS A 459 11.78 -37.72 -11.93
CA LYS A 459 10.54 -37.92 -12.71
C LYS A 459 9.55 -36.75 -12.69
N TRP A 460 9.90 -35.58 -12.13
CA TRP A 460 8.98 -34.43 -12.10
C TRP A 460 9.02 -33.64 -13.42
N LEU A 461 10.17 -33.58 -14.09
CA LEU A 461 10.30 -33.00 -15.45
C LEU A 461 9.52 -33.78 -16.51
N ASP A 462 9.30 -35.08 -16.30
CA ASP A 462 8.59 -35.97 -17.21
C ASP A 462 7.06 -35.93 -17.00
N ARG A 463 6.57 -35.23 -15.97
CA ARG A 463 5.13 -35.06 -15.70
C ARG A 463 4.55 -34.00 -16.61
N LYS A 464 3.25 -34.10 -16.86
CA LYS A 464 2.54 -33.04 -17.57
C LYS A 464 2.36 -31.82 -16.67
N ALA A 465 2.66 -30.65 -17.22
CA ALA A 465 2.34 -29.35 -16.66
C ALA A 465 2.09 -28.36 -17.81
N ALA A 466 1.48 -27.21 -17.52
CA ALA A 466 1.33 -26.12 -18.45
C ALA A 466 2.29 -24.99 -18.05
N THR A 467 2.95 -24.35 -19.02
CA THR A 467 3.89 -23.25 -18.74
C THR A 467 3.69 -22.05 -19.65
N PHE A 468 4.17 -20.90 -19.17
CA PHE A 468 4.51 -19.75 -20.00
C PHE A 468 6.00 -19.48 -19.86
N VAL A 469 6.67 -19.26 -21.00
CA VAL A 469 8.06 -18.81 -21.04
C VAL A 469 8.08 -17.37 -21.53
N THR A 470 8.64 -16.50 -20.70
CA THR A 470 8.79 -15.07 -20.96
C THR A 470 10.26 -14.77 -21.20
N LEU A 471 10.53 -13.99 -22.25
CA LEU A 471 11.84 -13.47 -22.58
C LEU A 471 11.82 -11.96 -22.43
N THR A 472 12.80 -11.41 -21.72
CA THR A 472 13.05 -9.97 -21.66
C THR A 472 14.45 -9.63 -22.14
N GLU A 473 14.61 -8.42 -22.65
CA GLU A 473 15.88 -7.84 -23.08
C GLU A 473 15.93 -6.40 -22.57
N ASN A 474 16.92 -6.04 -21.76
CA ASN A 474 17.01 -4.73 -21.10
C ASN A 474 15.69 -4.33 -20.39
N GLU A 475 15.16 -5.22 -19.54
CA GLU A 475 13.87 -5.09 -18.81
C GLU A 475 12.60 -5.01 -19.71
N ARG A 476 12.73 -5.08 -21.04
CA ARG A 476 11.60 -4.99 -21.98
C ARG A 476 11.17 -6.36 -22.46
N LEU A 477 9.86 -6.59 -22.59
CA LEU A 477 9.32 -7.82 -23.16
C LEU A 477 9.85 -8.04 -24.58
N ARG A 478 10.47 -9.21 -24.80
CA ARG A 478 11.08 -9.66 -26.07
C ARG A 478 10.35 -10.84 -26.71
N GLY A 479 9.54 -11.55 -25.92
CA GLY A 479 8.62 -12.61 -26.34
C GLY A 479 7.94 -13.25 -25.11
N CYS A 480 6.72 -13.75 -25.25
CA CYS A 480 6.06 -14.53 -24.20
C CYS A 480 5.00 -15.45 -24.81
N ILE A 481 5.21 -16.76 -24.70
CA ILE A 481 4.33 -17.81 -25.23
C ILE A 481 4.14 -18.91 -24.17
N GLY A 482 2.95 -19.52 -24.14
CA GLY A 482 2.60 -20.58 -23.20
C GLY A 482 1.28 -21.27 -23.51
N THR A 483 0.93 -22.25 -22.68
CA THR A 483 -0.38 -22.92 -22.69
C THR A 483 -1.06 -22.84 -21.32
N LEU A 484 -2.38 -23.00 -21.30
CA LEU A 484 -3.18 -23.11 -20.08
C LEU A 484 -3.42 -24.55 -19.62
N HIS A 485 -3.11 -25.53 -20.48
CA HIS A 485 -3.52 -26.94 -20.30
C HIS A 485 -2.36 -27.89 -20.58
N ALA A 486 -2.09 -28.77 -19.63
CA ALA A 486 -0.92 -29.65 -19.61
C ALA A 486 -1.03 -30.80 -20.64
N ARG A 487 -0.44 -30.60 -21.82
CA ARG A 487 -0.54 -31.56 -22.95
C ARG A 487 0.61 -32.57 -23.02
N GLU A 488 1.84 -32.09 -22.82
CA GLU A 488 3.11 -32.83 -22.92
C GLU A 488 3.90 -32.78 -21.60
N SER A 489 5.13 -33.28 -21.56
CA SER A 489 5.94 -33.21 -20.34
C SER A 489 6.37 -31.76 -20.03
N LEU A 490 6.58 -31.42 -18.76
CA LEU A 490 7.06 -30.10 -18.33
C LEU A 490 8.38 -29.72 -19.02
N ARG A 491 9.27 -30.70 -19.24
CA ARG A 491 10.50 -30.50 -20.01
C ARG A 491 10.21 -30.07 -21.45
N ASP A 492 9.32 -30.79 -22.12
CA ASP A 492 9.02 -30.56 -23.54
C ASP A 492 8.21 -29.27 -23.73
N ASP A 493 7.24 -29.00 -22.86
CA ASP A 493 6.41 -27.78 -22.86
C ASP A 493 7.28 -26.52 -22.67
N VAL A 494 8.20 -26.52 -21.69
CA VAL A 494 9.16 -25.41 -21.48
C VAL A 494 10.13 -25.27 -22.66
N ALA A 495 10.68 -26.37 -23.17
CA ALA A 495 11.60 -26.31 -24.30
C ALA A 495 10.92 -25.78 -25.57
N ARG A 496 9.68 -26.19 -25.84
CA ARG A 496 8.88 -25.71 -26.97
C ARG A 496 8.49 -24.24 -26.79
N HIS A 497 7.95 -23.85 -25.65
CA HIS A 497 7.57 -22.45 -25.39
C HIS A 497 8.75 -21.49 -25.37
N ALA A 498 9.94 -21.93 -24.96
CA ALA A 498 11.15 -21.11 -25.06
C ALA A 498 11.54 -20.82 -26.52
N VAL A 499 11.44 -21.83 -27.40
CA VAL A 499 11.61 -21.67 -28.86
C VAL A 499 10.50 -20.79 -29.43
N ASP A 500 9.24 -21.04 -29.08
CA ASP A 500 8.12 -20.26 -29.60
C ASP A 500 8.20 -18.78 -29.17
N ALA A 501 8.54 -18.49 -27.92
CA ALA A 501 8.73 -17.12 -27.43
C ALA A 501 9.92 -16.41 -28.11
N ALA A 502 10.98 -17.15 -28.48
CA ALA A 502 12.15 -16.57 -29.15
C ALA A 502 11.95 -16.34 -30.66
N PHE A 503 11.22 -17.23 -31.35
CA PHE A 503 11.21 -17.24 -32.82
C PHE A 503 9.81 -17.14 -33.46
N ASN A 504 8.74 -17.48 -32.72
CA ASN A 504 7.38 -17.60 -33.25
C ASN A 504 6.35 -16.65 -32.61
N ASP A 505 6.74 -15.80 -31.65
CA ASP A 505 5.86 -14.77 -31.09
C ASP A 505 5.58 -13.68 -32.15
N PRO A 506 4.33 -13.57 -32.66
CA PRO A 506 4.03 -12.74 -33.83
C PRO A 506 4.16 -11.22 -33.57
N ARG A 507 4.37 -10.81 -32.31
CA ARG A 507 4.60 -9.41 -31.92
C ARG A 507 6.03 -8.95 -32.16
N PHE A 508 6.97 -9.88 -32.34
CA PHE A 508 8.41 -9.61 -32.38
C PHE A 508 9.08 -10.28 -33.58
N ALA A 509 10.25 -9.76 -33.99
CA ALA A 509 11.10 -10.48 -34.93
C ALA A 509 11.77 -11.68 -34.23
N PRO A 510 12.11 -12.77 -34.96
CA PRO A 510 12.86 -13.88 -34.38
C PRO A 510 14.18 -13.40 -33.76
N VAL A 511 14.50 -13.91 -32.56
CA VAL A 511 15.74 -13.62 -31.82
C VAL A 511 16.97 -13.97 -32.68
N GLN A 512 17.92 -13.05 -32.74
CA GLN A 512 19.21 -13.21 -33.41
C GLN A 512 20.28 -13.76 -32.45
N ASN A 513 21.40 -14.22 -33.02
CA ASN A 513 22.49 -14.80 -32.23
C ASN A 513 23.13 -13.79 -31.27
N GLU A 514 23.13 -12.52 -31.63
CA GLU A 514 23.67 -11.41 -30.86
C GLU A 514 22.78 -11.05 -29.66
N GLU A 515 21.47 -11.27 -29.75
CA GLU A 515 20.48 -11.00 -28.69
C GLU A 515 20.50 -12.08 -27.59
N TYR A 516 20.79 -13.35 -27.93
CA TYR A 516 20.74 -14.49 -27.00
C TYR A 516 21.50 -14.31 -25.66
N PRO A 517 22.72 -13.72 -25.61
CA PRO A 517 23.41 -13.43 -24.35
C PRO A 517 22.74 -12.33 -23.52
N MET A 518 21.99 -11.42 -24.16
CA MET A 518 21.29 -10.29 -23.54
C MET A 518 19.88 -10.65 -23.05
N LEU A 519 19.31 -11.76 -23.56
CA LEU A 519 18.05 -12.30 -23.04
C LEU A 519 18.17 -12.64 -21.55
N HIS A 520 17.10 -12.35 -20.83
CA HIS A 520 16.75 -12.87 -19.51
C HIS A 520 15.48 -13.73 -19.69
N ILE A 521 15.52 -14.94 -19.14
CA ILE A 521 14.44 -15.93 -19.24
C ILE A 521 13.68 -16.02 -17.91
N GLU A 522 12.36 -16.12 -18.02
CA GLU A 522 11.44 -16.48 -16.95
C GLU A 522 10.54 -17.64 -17.40
N VAL A 523 10.28 -18.58 -16.49
CA VAL A 523 9.37 -19.72 -16.67
C VAL A 523 8.32 -19.70 -15.55
N SER A 524 7.07 -19.44 -15.92
CA SER A 524 5.91 -19.62 -15.03
C SER A 524 5.31 -21.00 -15.26
N VAL A 525 5.23 -21.83 -14.22
CA VAL A 525 4.55 -23.13 -14.25
C VAL A 525 3.18 -23.00 -13.59
N LEU A 526 2.13 -23.41 -14.29
CA LEU A 526 0.75 -23.21 -13.91
C LEU A 526 0.19 -24.43 -13.16
N SER A 527 -0.72 -24.18 -12.21
CA SER A 527 -1.66 -25.21 -11.77
C SER A 527 -2.68 -25.52 -12.87
N GLU A 528 -3.37 -26.65 -12.76
CA GLU A 528 -4.53 -26.91 -13.62
C GLU A 528 -5.60 -25.82 -13.37
N PRO A 529 -6.24 -25.25 -14.41
CA PRO A 529 -7.32 -24.27 -14.22
C PRO A 529 -8.55 -24.91 -13.58
N GLU A 530 -8.92 -24.43 -12.38
CA GLU A 530 -10.13 -24.83 -11.67
C GLU A 530 -11.28 -23.89 -12.01
N ARG A 531 -12.45 -24.45 -12.36
CA ARG A 531 -13.67 -23.65 -12.58
C ARG A 531 -14.06 -22.90 -11.31
N ILE A 532 -14.35 -21.61 -11.44
CA ILE A 532 -14.90 -20.80 -10.34
C ILE A 532 -16.40 -21.09 -10.23
N GLU A 533 -16.78 -21.86 -9.22
CA GLU A 533 -18.17 -22.30 -9.03
C GLU A 533 -19.08 -21.20 -8.46
N GLY A 534 -20.36 -21.28 -8.83
CA GLY A 534 -21.41 -20.34 -8.38
C GLY A 534 -21.27 -18.92 -8.93
N VAL A 535 -20.59 -18.74 -10.07
CA VAL A 535 -20.49 -17.46 -10.78
C VAL A 535 -21.73 -17.27 -11.66
N HIS A 536 -22.63 -16.38 -11.26
CA HIS A 536 -23.87 -16.07 -11.99
C HIS A 536 -23.89 -14.62 -12.50
N SER A 537 -23.34 -13.70 -11.70
CA SER A 537 -23.17 -12.29 -12.04
C SER A 537 -21.69 -11.91 -12.13
N ARG A 538 -21.39 -10.75 -12.74
CA ARG A 538 -20.03 -10.21 -12.71
C ARG A 538 -19.54 -9.95 -11.28
N GLY A 539 -20.45 -9.55 -10.38
CA GLY A 539 -20.16 -9.43 -8.95
C GLY A 539 -19.63 -10.75 -8.40
N ASP A 540 -20.34 -11.86 -8.64
CA ASP A 540 -19.93 -13.18 -8.16
C ASP A 540 -18.51 -13.58 -8.60
N LEU A 541 -18.12 -13.24 -9.83
CA LEU A 541 -16.74 -13.46 -10.29
C LEU A 541 -15.76 -12.59 -9.50
N LEU A 542 -16.00 -11.28 -9.44
CA LEU A 542 -15.12 -10.31 -8.77
C LEU A 542 -14.90 -10.69 -7.30
N ASP A 543 -15.96 -11.10 -6.61
CA ASP A 543 -15.98 -11.50 -5.20
C ASP A 543 -15.23 -12.83 -4.93
N ARG A 544 -14.85 -13.58 -5.98
CA ARG A 544 -14.16 -14.89 -5.91
C ARG A 544 -12.73 -14.88 -6.45
N LEU A 545 -12.26 -13.73 -6.96
CA LEU A 545 -10.89 -13.55 -7.44
C LEU A 545 -9.97 -13.09 -6.32
N HIS A 546 -8.76 -13.62 -6.30
CA HIS A 546 -7.70 -13.23 -5.36
C HIS A 546 -6.62 -12.44 -6.12
N PRO A 547 -6.58 -11.10 -6.02
CA PRO A 547 -5.51 -10.30 -6.58
C PRO A 547 -4.12 -10.83 -6.21
N TYR A 548 -3.18 -10.70 -7.14
CA TYR A 548 -1.79 -11.17 -7.05
C TYR A 548 -1.60 -12.69 -6.94
N SER A 549 -2.67 -13.48 -6.77
CA SER A 549 -2.64 -14.95 -6.69
C SER A 549 -3.25 -15.60 -7.93
N ASP A 550 -4.43 -15.14 -8.35
CA ASP A 550 -5.24 -15.84 -9.34
C ASP A 550 -4.87 -15.42 -10.77
N GLY A 551 -4.35 -16.36 -11.55
CA GLY A 551 -4.41 -16.31 -13.00
C GLY A 551 -5.83 -16.63 -13.41
N LEU A 552 -6.42 -15.84 -14.31
CA LEU A 552 -7.82 -15.97 -14.71
C LEU A 552 -7.91 -16.35 -16.17
N VAL A 553 -8.81 -17.28 -16.50
CA VAL A 553 -9.28 -17.58 -17.84
C VAL A 553 -10.76 -17.23 -17.92
N LEU A 554 -11.15 -16.49 -18.96
CA LEU A 554 -12.55 -16.26 -19.31
C LEU A 554 -12.85 -16.87 -20.67
N ARG A 555 -13.95 -17.63 -20.74
CA ARG A 555 -14.49 -18.25 -21.96
C ARG A 555 -15.94 -17.87 -22.16
N TYR A 556 -16.32 -17.47 -23.37
CA TYR A 556 -17.71 -17.22 -23.77
C TYR A 556 -17.86 -17.44 -25.29
N GLY A 557 -18.52 -18.53 -25.69
CA GLY A 557 -18.59 -18.91 -27.10
C GLY A 557 -17.19 -19.00 -27.74
N PRO A 558 -16.88 -18.26 -28.82
CA PRO A 558 -15.55 -18.25 -29.43
C PRO A 558 -14.53 -17.36 -28.67
N HIS A 559 -14.96 -16.58 -27.69
CA HIS A 559 -14.10 -15.65 -26.95
C HIS A 559 -13.33 -16.39 -25.86
N LEU A 560 -11.99 -16.29 -25.88
CA LEU A 560 -11.09 -16.82 -24.88
C LEU A 560 -9.99 -15.80 -24.60
N ALA A 561 -9.79 -15.44 -23.33
CA ALA A 561 -8.60 -14.73 -22.89
C ALA A 561 -8.12 -15.22 -21.52
N THR A 562 -6.85 -14.96 -21.23
CA THR A 562 -6.27 -15.18 -19.89
C THR A 562 -5.32 -14.06 -19.48
N TYR A 563 -5.21 -13.82 -18.18
CA TYR A 563 -4.10 -13.10 -17.56
C TYR A 563 -3.43 -13.99 -16.50
N LEU A 564 -2.09 -13.92 -16.46
CA LEU A 564 -1.26 -14.49 -15.40
C LEU A 564 -1.35 -13.62 -14.13
N PRO A 565 -1.04 -14.15 -12.93
CA PRO A 565 -1.04 -13.38 -11.68
C PRO A 565 -0.20 -12.09 -11.72
N GLN A 566 0.92 -12.06 -12.45
CA GLN A 566 1.77 -10.87 -12.58
C GLN A 566 1.02 -9.65 -13.15
N VAL A 567 -0.10 -9.84 -13.86
CA VAL A 567 -0.89 -8.72 -14.40
C VAL A 567 -1.59 -7.91 -13.30
N TRP A 568 -1.81 -8.48 -12.11
CA TRP A 568 -2.34 -7.76 -10.94
C TRP A 568 -1.44 -6.61 -10.48
N GLU A 569 -0.14 -6.65 -10.76
CA GLU A 569 0.80 -5.54 -10.50
C GLU A 569 0.48 -4.28 -11.33
N GLN A 570 -0.19 -4.45 -12.48
CA GLN A 570 -0.59 -3.37 -13.37
C GLN A 570 -2.09 -3.04 -13.26
N LEU A 571 -2.91 -4.05 -12.92
CA LEU A 571 -4.37 -3.98 -12.82
C LEU A 571 -4.81 -4.57 -11.47
N SER A 572 -4.58 -3.83 -10.38
CA SER A 572 -4.79 -4.32 -9.02
C SER A 572 -6.25 -4.42 -8.56
N ASP A 573 -7.17 -3.67 -9.18
CA ASP A 573 -8.62 -3.79 -8.94
C ASP A 573 -9.18 -4.97 -9.76
N PRO A 574 -9.83 -5.97 -9.13
CA PRO A 574 -10.57 -7.03 -9.85
C PRO A 574 -11.48 -6.51 -10.96
N ARG A 575 -12.08 -5.33 -10.78
CA ARG A 575 -12.98 -4.72 -11.77
C ARG A 575 -12.21 -4.35 -13.02
N ASP A 576 -11.07 -3.68 -12.88
CA ASP A 576 -10.24 -3.28 -14.02
C ASP A 576 -9.53 -4.48 -14.65
N PHE A 577 -9.06 -5.42 -13.83
CA PHE A 577 -8.51 -6.70 -14.29
C PHE A 577 -9.51 -7.47 -15.17
N VAL A 578 -10.75 -7.67 -14.70
CA VAL A 578 -11.81 -8.31 -15.49
C VAL A 578 -12.25 -7.46 -16.68
N THR A 579 -12.34 -6.13 -16.55
CA THR A 579 -12.65 -5.20 -17.67
C THR A 579 -11.64 -5.38 -18.81
N HIS A 580 -10.35 -5.31 -18.48
CA HIS A 580 -9.27 -5.43 -19.45
C HIS A 580 -9.13 -6.87 -19.98
N LEU A 581 -9.51 -7.89 -19.21
CA LEU A 581 -9.52 -9.28 -19.67
C LEU A 581 -10.67 -9.54 -20.65
N LEU A 582 -11.85 -8.97 -20.41
CA LEU A 582 -12.97 -9.00 -21.36
C LEU A 582 -12.61 -8.27 -22.66
N LEU A 583 -12.01 -7.08 -22.56
CA LEU A 583 -11.50 -6.35 -23.73
C LEU A 583 -10.45 -7.17 -24.52
N LYS A 584 -9.55 -7.86 -23.81
CA LYS A 584 -8.58 -8.79 -24.41
C LYS A 584 -9.24 -10.01 -25.08
N ALA A 585 -10.39 -10.46 -24.58
CA ALA A 585 -11.20 -11.50 -25.21
C ALA A 585 -12.01 -11.00 -26.43
N GLY A 586 -11.96 -9.71 -26.75
CA GLY A 586 -12.78 -9.09 -27.81
C GLY A 586 -14.23 -8.83 -27.39
N LEU A 587 -14.52 -8.80 -26.08
CA LEU A 587 -15.82 -8.47 -25.49
C LEU A 587 -15.83 -7.03 -24.95
N PRO A 588 -17.00 -6.37 -24.84
CA PRO A 588 -17.11 -5.09 -24.14
C PRO A 588 -16.59 -5.17 -22.70
N GLY A 589 -15.92 -4.13 -22.24
CA GLY A 589 -15.30 -4.11 -20.90
C GLY A 589 -16.31 -4.17 -19.74
N ASP A 590 -17.58 -3.88 -19.98
CA ASP A 590 -18.72 -4.00 -19.05
C ASP A 590 -19.58 -5.27 -19.27
N PHE A 591 -19.23 -6.11 -20.24
CA PHE A 591 -20.01 -7.28 -20.64
C PHE A 591 -20.21 -8.32 -19.52
N TRP A 592 -21.40 -8.90 -19.48
CA TRP A 592 -21.68 -10.08 -18.67
C TRP A 592 -22.81 -10.93 -19.27
N ASP A 593 -22.70 -12.25 -19.14
CA ASP A 593 -23.69 -13.25 -19.54
C ASP A 593 -23.52 -14.49 -18.63
N GLU A 594 -24.61 -15.18 -18.29
CA GLU A 594 -24.57 -16.41 -17.45
C GLU A 594 -23.79 -17.57 -18.12
N GLY A 595 -23.59 -17.52 -19.44
CA GLY A 595 -22.77 -18.44 -20.20
C GLY A 595 -21.25 -18.20 -20.09
N ILE A 596 -20.79 -17.18 -19.36
CA ILE A 596 -19.36 -16.98 -19.11
C ILE A 596 -18.84 -18.10 -18.20
N VAL A 597 -17.83 -18.82 -18.69
CA VAL A 597 -17.06 -19.77 -17.86
C VAL A 597 -15.78 -19.07 -17.42
N ALA A 598 -15.63 -18.94 -16.10
CA ALA A 598 -14.42 -18.45 -15.46
C ALA A 598 -13.66 -19.60 -14.80
N GLU A 599 -12.35 -19.69 -15.05
CA GLU A 599 -11.44 -20.67 -14.45
C GLU A 599 -10.25 -19.93 -13.86
N ARG A 600 -9.83 -20.29 -12.64
CA ARG A 600 -8.65 -19.73 -11.98
C ARG A 600 -7.52 -20.75 -11.92
N TYR A 601 -6.29 -20.26 -11.93
CA TYR A 601 -5.08 -21.05 -11.70
C TYR A 601 -4.07 -20.23 -10.89
N SER A 602 -3.08 -20.90 -10.32
CA SER A 602 -1.92 -20.27 -9.67
C SER A 602 -0.66 -20.50 -10.52
N VAL A 603 0.38 -19.70 -10.30
CA VAL A 603 1.70 -19.90 -10.94
C VAL A 603 2.80 -20.02 -9.91
N ILE A 604 3.82 -20.81 -10.23
CA ILE A 604 5.14 -20.75 -9.60
C ILE A 604 6.09 -20.23 -10.66
N THR A 605 6.75 -19.11 -10.39
CA THR A 605 7.63 -18.42 -11.35
C THR A 605 9.10 -18.62 -10.99
N PHE A 606 9.91 -18.92 -11.99
CA PHE A 606 11.36 -19.05 -11.88
C PHE A 606 12.01 -18.15 -12.92
N SER A 607 12.92 -17.27 -12.49
CA SER A 607 13.54 -16.26 -13.35
C SER A 607 15.07 -16.33 -13.19
N GLU A 608 15.82 -16.12 -14.27
CA GLU A 608 17.29 -16.02 -14.19
C GLU A 608 17.73 -14.84 -13.29
N PRO A 609 18.87 -14.93 -12.60
CA PRO A 609 19.44 -13.76 -11.94
C PRO A 609 19.87 -12.71 -12.98
N GLU A 610 19.72 -11.43 -12.63
CA GLU A 610 20.26 -10.31 -13.41
C GLU A 610 21.80 -10.44 -13.56
N LYS A 611 22.32 -9.97 -14.70
CA LYS A 611 23.70 -10.22 -15.17
C LYS A 611 24.68 -9.08 -14.91
#